data_AF-A0A077PEG9-F1
#
_entry.id   AF-A0A077PEG9-F1
#
_cell.length_a   1.000
_cell.length_b   1.000
_cell.length_c   1.000
_cell.angle_alpha   90.00
_cell.angle_beta   90.00
_cell.angle_gamma   90.00
#
_symmetry.space_group_name_H-M   'P 1'
#
loop_
_entity.id
_entity.type
_entity.pdbx_description
1 polymer ?
#
loop_
_entity_poly.entity_id
_entity_poly.type
_entity_poly.pdbx_seq_one_letter_code
_entity_poly.pdbx_strand_id
1 'polypeptide(L)'
;MHTTELRDNNPLLYTYGMPRVFTGSGVKALTSLNHFRHVNDADSVTSVPFDTNMDNWLFEVYGPLGTIFGFSWTLATLPTIPIQKSLPEIGEVYYHQGNTVSFFQARQIGEERIPSKNGVGFTGKKRWRMNGIYKFYLVPSIANSLDKGLENEQQEYVDSLKGDKSVLDEIFPQWNNPDLDTIITTATDHFMGSKYQAIINNQLLSFLEPTKTPKLIASKEKFDELIHHQDASPLNAKRNTTFMALENNLHDIFKQDVNQDELLKHALERYKEGANEISM
;
A
#
# COMPACT_ATOMS: atom_id res chain seq x y z
N MET A 1 18.48 14.64 28.73
CA MET A 1 18.08 14.76 27.31
C MET A 1 16.72 14.14 27.15
N HIS A 2 15.69 14.93 26.88
CA HIS A 2 14.31 14.44 26.72
C HIS A 2 14.16 13.48 25.52
N THR A 3 14.95 13.69 24.47
CA THR A 3 14.98 12.83 23.26
C THR A 3 15.56 11.44 23.52
N THR A 4 16.49 11.26 24.45
CA THR A 4 17.02 9.94 24.82
C THR A 4 15.97 9.15 25.61
N GLU A 5 15.31 9.82 26.55
CA GLU A 5 14.22 9.24 27.34
C GLU A 5 13.02 8.83 26.47
N LEU A 6 12.65 9.65 25.47
CA LEU A 6 11.61 9.27 24.50
C LEU A 6 11.99 8.04 23.70
N ARG A 7 13.25 7.90 23.27
CA ARG A 7 13.73 6.71 22.53
C ARG A 7 13.69 5.45 23.40
N ASP A 8 14.08 5.57 24.66
CA ASP A 8 14.14 4.44 25.60
C ASP A 8 12.74 3.98 26.04
N ASN A 9 11.71 4.82 25.86
CA ASN A 9 10.30 4.49 26.11
C ASN A 9 9.57 3.84 24.90
N ASN A 10 10.32 3.41 23.88
CA ASN A 10 9.79 2.71 22.70
C ASN A 10 8.58 3.42 22.04
N PRO A 11 8.77 4.64 21.53
CA PRO A 11 7.68 5.45 21.05
C PRO A 11 7.10 4.84 19.76
N LEU A 12 5.78 4.90 19.65
CA LEU A 12 5.03 4.44 18.49
C LEU A 12 4.69 5.63 17.59
N LEU A 13 5.22 5.64 16.38
CA LEU A 13 5.03 6.71 15.41
C LEU A 13 4.07 6.27 14.30
N TYR A 14 3.12 7.14 13.97
CA TYR A 14 2.27 7.00 12.80
C TYR A 14 2.43 8.23 11.90
N THR A 15 2.71 8.01 10.63
CA THR A 15 2.74 9.07 9.63
C THR A 15 1.76 8.77 8.51
N TYR A 16 1.32 9.82 7.81
CA TYR A 16 0.33 9.74 6.74
C TYR A 16 0.83 10.60 5.58
N GLY A 17 0.93 10.00 4.39
CA GLY A 17 1.37 10.72 3.19
C GLY A 17 2.80 11.26 3.26
N MET A 18 3.63 10.72 4.14
CA MET A 18 4.97 11.21 4.41
C MET A 18 5.87 11.12 3.15
N PRO A 19 6.57 12.21 2.76
CA PRO A 19 7.61 12.16 1.73
C PRO A 19 8.87 11.45 2.24
N ARG A 20 9.80 11.10 1.34
CA ARG A 20 11.12 10.61 1.74
C ARG A 20 11.89 11.74 2.44
N VAL A 21 12.37 11.53 3.66
CA VAL A 21 13.09 12.58 4.41
C VAL A 21 14.40 12.10 5.02
N PHE A 22 14.73 10.82 4.86
CA PHE A 22 15.90 10.22 5.50
C PHE A 22 16.93 9.79 4.48
N THR A 23 18.19 10.09 4.71
CA THR A 23 19.30 9.45 4.01
C THR A 23 19.41 7.97 4.41
N GLY A 24 20.18 7.17 3.67
CA GLY A 24 20.39 5.76 4.01
C GLY A 24 20.98 5.55 5.40
N SER A 25 21.85 6.45 5.87
CA SER A 25 22.38 6.42 7.24
C SER A 25 21.32 6.82 8.28
N GLY A 26 20.45 7.78 7.95
CA GLY A 26 19.30 8.17 8.78
C GLY A 26 18.31 7.02 9.01
N VAL A 27 17.95 6.29 7.95
CA VAL A 27 17.07 5.11 8.07
C VAL A 27 17.68 4.05 8.99
N LYS A 28 18.98 3.77 8.84
CA LYS A 28 19.70 2.80 9.70
C LYS A 28 19.71 3.24 11.16
N ALA A 29 19.93 4.53 11.43
CA ALA A 29 19.92 5.07 12.78
C ALA A 29 18.54 4.98 13.47
N LEU A 30 17.46 4.94 12.67
CA LEU A 30 16.07 4.90 13.14
C LEU A 30 15.40 3.54 12.99
N THR A 31 16.15 2.48 12.66
CA THR A 31 15.56 1.15 12.41
C THR A 31 14.89 0.55 13.65
N SER A 32 15.31 0.95 14.85
CA SER A 32 14.70 0.50 16.11
C SER A 32 13.40 1.24 16.48
N LEU A 33 13.04 2.30 15.76
CA LEU A 33 11.81 3.06 16.02
C LEU A 33 10.61 2.29 15.46
N ASN A 34 9.61 2.02 16.31
CA ASN A 34 8.35 1.43 15.86
C ASN A 34 7.52 2.48 15.13
N HIS A 35 7.65 2.52 13.80
CA HIS A 35 7.02 3.50 12.94
C HIS A 35 6.19 2.80 11.88
N PHE A 36 4.91 3.17 11.78
CA PHE A 36 4.01 2.78 10.71
C PHE A 36 3.69 3.99 9.82
N ARG A 37 4.05 3.89 8.55
CA ARG A 37 3.82 4.95 7.56
C ARG A 37 2.65 4.57 6.66
N HIS A 38 1.60 5.37 6.69
CA HIS A 38 0.42 5.19 5.85
C HIS A 38 0.64 5.87 4.51
N VAL A 39 0.50 5.09 3.45
CA VAL A 39 0.74 5.50 2.07
C VAL A 39 -0.50 5.23 1.25
N ASN A 40 -1.06 6.27 0.64
CA ASN A 40 -2.10 6.14 -0.37
C ASN A 40 -1.44 6.02 -1.75
N ASP A 41 -1.76 4.96 -2.51
CA ASP A 41 -1.16 4.73 -3.84
C ASP A 41 -1.52 5.80 -4.89
N ALA A 42 -2.55 6.61 -4.64
CA ALA A 42 -2.87 7.78 -5.47
C ALA A 42 -2.11 9.05 -5.03
N ASP A 43 -1.52 9.05 -3.83
CA ASP A 43 -0.86 10.20 -3.23
C ASP A 43 0.60 10.31 -3.70
N SER A 44 0.79 11.24 -4.61
CA SER A 44 2.09 11.60 -5.18
C SER A 44 3.10 12.23 -4.20
N VAL A 45 2.65 12.80 -3.06
CA VAL A 45 3.56 13.42 -2.07
C VAL A 45 4.47 12.37 -1.44
N THR A 46 3.97 11.15 -1.29
CA THR A 46 4.77 10.03 -0.76
C THR A 46 5.93 9.64 -1.66
N SER A 47 5.88 10.02 -2.94
CA SER A 47 6.87 9.63 -3.95
C SER A 47 7.97 10.67 -4.13
N VAL A 48 7.92 11.79 -3.41
CA VAL A 48 8.97 12.81 -3.43
C VAL A 48 9.81 12.77 -2.15
N PRO A 49 11.07 13.22 -2.20
CA PRO A 49 11.94 13.28 -3.38
C PRO A 49 11.97 11.93 -4.11
N PHE A 50 12.04 11.93 -5.44
CA PHE A 50 12.02 10.71 -6.26
C PHE A 50 13.21 9.80 -5.91
N ASP A 51 13.10 8.51 -6.24
CA ASP A 51 14.17 7.51 -6.05
C ASP A 51 15.26 7.67 -7.12
N THR A 52 15.78 8.88 -7.20
CA THR A 52 16.83 9.36 -8.10
C THR A 52 17.50 10.52 -7.40
N ASN A 53 18.82 10.64 -7.56
CA ASN A 53 19.54 11.79 -7.08
C ASN A 53 18.90 13.12 -7.57
N MET A 54 18.53 13.99 -6.63
CA MET A 54 17.85 15.26 -6.89
C MET A 54 18.77 16.49 -6.85
N ASP A 55 20.08 16.29 -6.67
CA ASP A 55 21.11 17.33 -6.87
C ASP A 55 21.26 17.63 -8.37
N ASN A 56 20.20 18.22 -8.94
CA ASN A 56 20.14 18.66 -10.31
C ASN A 56 19.82 20.16 -10.31
N TRP A 57 20.53 20.93 -11.12
CA TRP A 57 20.48 22.41 -11.23
C TRP A 57 19.06 23.01 -11.32
N LEU A 58 18.07 22.20 -11.72
CA LEU A 58 16.66 22.58 -11.78
C LEU A 58 16.04 22.93 -10.42
N PHE A 59 16.53 22.34 -9.32
CA PHE A 59 16.06 22.63 -7.96
C PHE A 59 16.71 23.89 -7.35
N GLU A 60 17.94 24.21 -7.75
CA GLU A 60 18.66 25.43 -7.33
C GLU A 60 18.01 26.71 -7.88
N VAL A 61 17.39 26.66 -9.06
CA VAL A 61 16.86 27.86 -9.74
C VAL A 61 15.55 28.39 -9.14
N TYR A 62 14.72 27.55 -8.52
CA TYR A 62 13.34 27.93 -8.15
C TYR A 62 13.01 27.92 -6.65
N GLY A 63 13.94 27.51 -5.77
CA GLY A 63 13.76 27.58 -4.32
C GLY A 63 12.48 26.89 -3.80
N PRO A 64 11.91 27.32 -2.65
CA PRO A 64 10.74 26.67 -2.03
C PRO A 64 9.49 26.60 -2.93
N LEU A 65 9.32 27.55 -3.87
CA LEU A 65 8.23 27.55 -4.86
C LEU A 65 8.48 26.53 -6.00
N GLY A 66 9.74 26.14 -6.23
CA GLY A 66 10.15 25.11 -7.18
C GLY A 66 9.76 23.70 -6.78
N THR A 67 9.49 23.42 -5.51
CA THR A 67 9.05 22.07 -5.09
C THR A 67 7.63 21.77 -5.56
N ILE A 68 6.74 22.77 -5.54
CA ILE A 68 5.32 22.62 -5.94
C ILE A 68 5.16 22.71 -7.47
N PHE A 69 5.88 23.63 -8.13
CA PHE A 69 5.84 23.76 -9.59
C PHE A 69 6.70 22.71 -10.30
N GLY A 70 7.85 22.35 -9.72
CA GLY A 70 8.68 21.24 -10.17
C GLY A 70 7.94 19.91 -10.08
N PHE A 71 7.13 19.71 -9.04
CA PHE A 71 6.24 18.56 -8.92
C PHE A 71 5.26 18.42 -10.11
N SER A 72 4.62 19.51 -10.54
CA SER A 72 3.75 19.50 -11.74
C SER A 72 4.54 19.29 -13.05
N TRP A 73 5.76 19.82 -13.14
CA TRP A 73 6.64 19.64 -14.30
C TRP A 73 7.25 18.24 -14.40
N THR A 74 7.60 17.61 -13.27
CA THR A 74 8.08 16.23 -13.21
C THR A 74 6.97 15.23 -13.54
N LEU A 75 5.73 15.50 -13.14
CA LEU A 75 4.57 14.74 -13.63
C LEU A 75 4.37 14.90 -15.15
N ALA A 76 4.55 16.10 -15.70
CA ALA A 76 4.45 16.32 -17.15
C ALA A 76 5.59 15.63 -17.94
N THR A 77 6.71 15.35 -17.29
CA THR A 77 7.92 14.75 -17.88
C THR A 77 8.15 13.30 -17.49
N LEU A 78 7.16 12.63 -16.86
CA LEU A 78 7.11 11.18 -16.62
C LEU A 78 7.66 10.28 -17.76
N PRO A 79 7.41 10.56 -19.07
CA PRO A 79 8.02 9.78 -20.15
C PRO A 79 9.54 9.93 -20.32
N THR A 80 10.18 10.86 -19.61
CA THR A 80 11.64 11.13 -19.66
C THR A 80 12.42 10.64 -18.43
N ILE A 81 11.74 10.07 -17.42
CA ILE A 81 12.35 9.43 -16.25
C ILE A 81 13.45 8.40 -16.59
N PRO A 82 13.36 7.60 -17.68
CA PRO A 82 14.45 6.69 -18.06
C PRO A 82 15.80 7.39 -18.28
N ILE A 83 15.78 8.66 -18.71
CA ILE A 83 16.97 9.46 -18.98
C ILE A 83 17.59 9.94 -17.66
N GLN A 84 16.78 10.31 -16.67
CA GLN A 84 17.28 10.74 -15.34
C GLN A 84 17.93 9.59 -14.56
N LYS A 85 17.41 8.36 -14.67
CA LYS A 85 18.04 7.16 -14.08
C LYS A 85 19.38 6.77 -14.72
N SER A 86 19.74 7.35 -15.87
CA SER A 86 20.99 7.06 -16.59
C SER A 86 22.13 8.03 -16.29
N LEU A 87 21.88 9.07 -15.49
CA LEU A 87 22.90 10.02 -15.06
C LEU A 87 23.72 9.44 -13.90
N PRO A 88 25.03 9.75 -13.79
CA PRO A 88 25.84 9.33 -12.65
C PRO A 88 25.22 9.81 -11.33
N GLU A 89 25.10 8.91 -10.34
CA GLU A 89 24.68 9.27 -8.98
C GLU A 89 25.72 10.21 -8.34
N ILE A 90 25.44 11.50 -8.29
CA ILE A 90 26.26 12.51 -7.61
C ILE A 90 25.38 13.27 -6.59
N GLY A 91 25.07 12.66 -5.45
CA GLY A 91 24.25 13.28 -4.38
C GLY A 91 23.61 12.27 -3.41
N GLU A 92 22.92 12.74 -2.37
CA GLU A 92 22.30 11.88 -1.34
C GLU A 92 20.91 11.38 -1.77
N VAL A 93 20.73 10.05 -1.81
CA VAL A 93 19.41 9.41 -2.02
C VAL A 93 18.62 9.39 -0.72
N TYR A 94 17.35 9.80 -0.80
CA TYR A 94 16.42 9.79 0.33
C TYR A 94 15.52 8.56 0.28
N TYR A 95 15.13 8.08 1.45
CA TYR A 95 14.42 6.83 1.68
C TYR A 95 13.24 7.05 2.63
N HIS A 96 12.34 6.06 2.63
CA HIS A 96 11.31 5.93 3.65
C HIS A 96 11.83 5.12 4.83
N GLN A 97 11.48 5.53 6.05
CA GLN A 97 11.71 4.76 7.27
C GLN A 97 10.37 4.32 7.85
N GLY A 98 10.32 3.09 8.38
CA GLY A 98 9.12 2.53 9.01
C GLY A 98 8.41 1.47 8.17
N ASN A 99 7.56 0.70 8.84
CA ASN A 99 6.70 -0.32 8.27
C ASN A 99 5.60 0.32 7.43
N THR A 100 5.43 -0.14 6.20
CA THR A 100 4.38 0.37 5.30
C THR A 100 3.01 -0.08 5.76
N VAL A 101 2.07 0.86 5.79
CA VAL A 101 0.62 0.59 5.75
C VAL A 101 0.11 1.17 4.43
N SER A 102 -0.26 0.29 3.50
CA SER A 102 -0.56 0.68 2.13
C SER A 102 -2.05 0.69 1.86
N PHE A 103 -2.57 1.84 1.42
CA PHE A 103 -3.91 1.96 0.85
C PHE A 103 -3.84 1.76 -0.65
N PHE A 104 -3.95 0.49 -1.06
CA PHE A 104 -3.63 0.06 -2.41
C PHE A 104 -4.90 -0.11 -3.24
N GLN A 105 -5.04 0.60 -4.37
CA GLN A 105 -6.16 0.41 -5.27
C GLN A 105 -5.84 -0.66 -6.30
N ALA A 106 -6.39 -1.85 -6.12
CA ALA A 106 -6.22 -2.95 -7.05
C ALA A 106 -7.29 -2.98 -8.14
N ARG A 107 -6.90 -3.54 -9.28
CA ARG A 107 -7.77 -3.91 -10.38
C ARG A 107 -7.49 -5.36 -10.76
N GLN A 108 -8.49 -6.03 -11.32
CA GLN A 108 -8.30 -7.33 -11.94
C GLN A 108 -8.09 -7.19 -13.45
N ILE A 109 -7.12 -7.91 -13.98
CA ILE A 109 -6.84 -8.02 -15.41
C ILE A 109 -7.42 -9.31 -15.95
N GLY A 110 -8.21 -9.21 -17.03
CA GLY A 110 -8.62 -10.35 -17.83
C GLY A 110 -7.52 -10.71 -18.84
N GLU A 111 -7.26 -11.99 -19.06
CA GLU A 111 -6.30 -12.51 -20.04
C GLU A 111 -6.92 -13.66 -20.85
N GLU A 112 -6.86 -13.54 -22.18
CA GLU A 112 -7.28 -14.58 -23.12
C GLU A 112 -6.11 -14.94 -24.04
N ARG A 113 -5.89 -16.24 -24.25
CA ARG A 113 -4.87 -16.71 -25.21
C ARG A 113 -5.44 -16.62 -26.63
N ILE A 114 -4.71 -15.96 -27.52
CA ILE A 114 -5.10 -15.83 -28.92
C ILE A 114 -4.63 -17.09 -29.67
N PRO A 115 -5.54 -17.92 -30.22
CA PRO A 115 -5.16 -19.09 -30.99
C PRO A 115 -4.44 -18.67 -32.28
N SER A 116 -3.45 -19.47 -32.69
CA SER A 116 -2.77 -19.27 -33.97
C SER A 116 -3.73 -19.47 -35.14
N LYS A 117 -3.58 -18.67 -36.20
CA LYS A 117 -4.39 -18.80 -37.45
C LYS A 117 -4.27 -20.19 -38.08
N ASN A 118 -3.20 -20.91 -37.77
CA ASN A 118 -2.91 -22.24 -38.32
C ASN A 118 -3.49 -23.37 -37.45
N GLY A 119 -4.25 -23.05 -36.39
CA GLY A 119 -4.84 -24.03 -35.46
C GLY A 119 -3.85 -24.71 -34.52
N VAL A 120 -2.54 -24.43 -34.66
CA VAL A 120 -1.47 -25.00 -33.83
C VAL A 120 -0.85 -23.91 -32.96
N GLY A 121 -1.01 -24.03 -31.64
CA GLY A 121 -0.42 -23.13 -30.65
C GLY A 121 -1.14 -21.78 -30.53
N PHE A 122 -0.45 -20.82 -29.90
CA PHE A 122 -0.98 -19.49 -29.59
C PHE A 122 -0.06 -18.41 -30.17
N THR A 123 -0.64 -17.36 -30.74
CA THR A 123 0.11 -16.22 -31.30
C THR A 123 0.35 -15.12 -30.26
N GLY A 124 -0.38 -15.12 -29.15
CA GLY A 124 -0.18 -14.15 -28.09
C GLY A 124 -1.24 -14.20 -27.01
N LYS A 125 -1.29 -13.13 -26.22
CA LYS A 125 -2.25 -12.93 -25.13
C LYS A 125 -2.95 -11.59 -25.33
N LYS A 126 -4.28 -11.60 -25.27
CA LYS A 126 -5.11 -10.40 -25.17
C LYS A 126 -5.34 -10.11 -23.70
N ARG A 127 -5.13 -8.86 -23.27
CA ARG A 127 -5.39 -8.42 -21.89
C ARG A 127 -6.35 -7.26 -21.87
N TRP A 128 -7.24 -7.22 -20.89
CA TRP A 128 -8.17 -6.10 -20.67
C TRP A 128 -8.37 -5.86 -19.17
N ARG A 129 -8.84 -4.66 -18.82
CA ARG A 129 -9.21 -4.34 -17.44
C ARG A 129 -10.62 -4.83 -17.18
N MET A 130 -10.81 -5.61 -16.13
CA MET A 130 -12.14 -5.99 -15.68
C MET A 130 -12.81 -4.81 -14.98
N ASN A 131 -14.16 -4.77 -15.01
CA ASN A 131 -14.91 -3.66 -14.45
C ASN A 131 -15.13 -3.80 -12.93
N GLY A 132 -14.11 -3.44 -12.17
CA GLY A 132 -14.18 -3.32 -10.72
C GLY A 132 -12.84 -2.87 -10.16
N ILE A 133 -12.90 -2.20 -9.02
CA ILE A 133 -11.75 -1.76 -8.25
C ILE A 133 -12.00 -2.09 -6.79
N TYR A 134 -10.94 -2.37 -6.05
CA TYR A 134 -11.01 -2.48 -4.61
C TYR A 134 -9.83 -1.74 -3.98
N LYS A 135 -10.11 -1.06 -2.86
CA LYS A 135 -9.11 -0.29 -2.12
C LYS A 135 -8.75 -1.09 -0.88
N PHE A 136 -7.63 -1.79 -0.95
CA PHE A 136 -7.12 -2.61 0.13
C PHE A 136 -6.48 -1.76 1.24
N TYR A 137 -6.60 -2.23 2.48
CA TYR A 137 -5.80 -1.78 3.63
C TYR A 137 -4.75 -2.86 3.96
N LEU A 138 -3.51 -2.68 3.49
CA LEU A 138 -2.47 -3.71 3.58
C LEU A 138 -1.39 -3.32 4.60
N VAL A 139 -1.03 -4.25 5.47
CA VAL A 139 0.06 -4.08 6.45
C VAL A 139 1.07 -5.21 6.26
N PRO A 140 2.01 -5.14 5.29
CA PRO A 140 2.88 -6.26 4.93
C PRO A 140 3.71 -6.81 6.10
N SER A 141 4.01 -6.00 7.11
CA SER A 141 4.78 -6.45 8.28
C SER A 141 4.09 -7.56 9.09
N ILE A 142 2.76 -7.70 9.00
CA ILE A 142 2.01 -8.79 9.66
C ILE A 142 2.15 -10.12 8.90
N ALA A 143 2.64 -10.11 7.65
CA ALA A 143 2.90 -11.35 6.92
C ALA A 143 3.87 -12.27 7.69
N ASN A 144 4.83 -11.69 8.42
CA ASN A 144 5.77 -12.45 9.25
C ASN A 144 5.13 -13.10 10.50
N SER A 145 3.96 -12.62 10.96
CA SER A 145 3.19 -13.30 12.02
C SER A 145 2.41 -14.51 11.52
N LEU A 146 2.03 -14.52 10.22
CA LEU A 146 1.45 -15.72 9.60
C LEU A 146 2.45 -16.88 9.57
N ASP A 147 3.74 -16.61 9.37
CA ASP A 147 4.80 -17.63 9.34
C ASP A 147 4.93 -18.39 10.68
N LYS A 148 4.60 -17.76 11.82
CA LYS A 148 4.78 -18.33 13.17
C LYS A 148 3.53 -18.90 13.81
N GLY A 149 2.34 -18.39 13.47
CA GLY A 149 1.08 -18.74 14.16
C GLY A 149 0.33 -19.94 13.55
N LEU A 150 0.65 -20.32 12.31
CA LEU A 150 -0.19 -21.22 11.52
C LEU A 150 0.47 -22.55 11.13
N GLU A 151 1.59 -22.94 11.78
CA GLU A 151 2.19 -24.27 11.56
C GLU A 151 1.25 -25.44 11.91
N ASN A 152 0.16 -25.20 12.65
CA ASN A 152 -0.69 -26.28 13.17
C ASN A 152 -2.14 -26.33 12.63
N GLU A 153 -2.69 -25.32 11.95
CA GLU A 153 -4.14 -25.35 11.63
C GLU A 153 -4.59 -24.99 10.21
N GLN A 154 -3.73 -24.63 9.26
CA GLN A 154 -4.20 -24.45 7.87
C GLN A 154 -3.04 -24.44 6.86
N GLN A 155 -2.46 -25.63 6.64
CA GLN A 155 -1.28 -25.81 5.79
C GLN A 155 -1.49 -25.29 4.34
N GLU A 156 -2.67 -25.47 3.73
CA GLU A 156 -2.94 -24.96 2.36
C GLU A 156 -3.01 -23.42 2.27
N TYR A 157 -3.61 -22.76 3.26
CA TYR A 157 -3.68 -21.28 3.33
C TYR A 157 -2.29 -20.68 3.53
N VAL A 158 -1.51 -21.28 4.44
CA VAL A 158 -0.13 -20.90 4.71
C VAL A 158 0.78 -21.20 3.53
N ASP A 159 0.65 -22.33 2.84
CA ASP A 159 1.49 -22.67 1.69
C ASP A 159 1.24 -21.73 0.50
N SER A 160 0.00 -21.25 0.32
CA SER A 160 -0.33 -20.21 -0.67
C SER A 160 0.36 -18.86 -0.38
N LEU A 161 0.64 -18.57 0.89
CA LEU A 161 1.26 -17.32 1.34
C LEU A 161 2.79 -17.44 1.53
N LYS A 162 3.29 -18.60 1.97
CA LYS A 162 4.72 -18.93 2.12
C LYS A 162 5.43 -18.98 0.77
N GLY A 163 4.74 -19.36 -0.29
CA GLY A 163 5.23 -19.27 -1.67
C GLY A 163 5.34 -17.84 -2.22
N ASP A 164 4.94 -16.82 -1.47
CA ASP A 164 4.70 -15.44 -1.93
C ASP A 164 5.42 -14.35 -1.14
N LYS A 165 6.32 -14.70 -0.20
CA LYS A 165 7.19 -13.69 0.45
C LYS A 165 7.99 -12.89 -0.58
N SER A 166 8.45 -13.53 -1.66
CA SER A 166 9.08 -12.85 -2.79
C SER A 166 8.14 -11.88 -3.51
N VAL A 167 6.84 -12.18 -3.59
CA VAL A 167 5.83 -11.30 -4.22
C VAL A 167 5.56 -10.09 -3.31
N LEU A 168 5.46 -10.29 -2.00
CA LEU A 168 5.31 -9.18 -1.06
C LEU A 168 6.57 -8.31 -0.98
N ASP A 169 7.77 -8.89 -1.01
CA ASP A 169 9.02 -8.14 -1.00
C ASP A 169 9.26 -7.39 -2.33
N GLU A 170 8.81 -7.95 -3.47
CA GLU A 170 8.81 -7.27 -4.77
C GLU A 170 7.83 -6.09 -4.79
N ILE A 171 6.62 -6.28 -4.26
CA ILE A 171 5.57 -5.26 -4.27
C ILE A 171 5.78 -4.22 -3.18
N PHE A 172 6.28 -4.60 -2.00
CA PHE A 172 6.51 -3.73 -0.84
C PHE A 172 7.99 -3.72 -0.45
N PRO A 173 8.85 -3.12 -1.29
CA PRO A 173 10.29 -3.09 -1.04
C PRO A 173 10.63 -2.38 0.28
N GLN A 174 11.63 -2.92 0.98
CA GLN A 174 12.15 -2.29 2.18
C GLN A 174 12.68 -0.89 1.87
N TRP A 175 12.32 0.08 2.72
CA TRP A 175 12.72 1.50 2.61
C TRP A 175 12.17 2.29 1.41
N ASN A 176 11.23 1.70 0.66
CA ASN A 176 10.62 2.35 -0.49
C ASN A 176 9.09 2.14 -0.53
N ASN A 177 8.38 2.93 -1.34
CA ASN A 177 6.93 2.75 -1.53
C ASN A 177 6.66 1.54 -2.41
N PRO A 178 5.46 0.94 -2.31
CA PRO A 178 5.04 -0.07 -3.25
C PRO A 178 4.93 0.48 -4.67
N ASP A 179 5.13 -0.40 -5.66
CA ASP A 179 4.85 -0.07 -7.05
C ASP A 179 3.36 0.26 -7.23
N LEU A 180 3.09 1.42 -7.82
CA LEU A 180 1.73 1.96 -7.90
C LEU A 180 0.95 1.28 -9.02
N ASP A 181 -0.22 0.69 -8.70
CA ASP A 181 -1.20 0.24 -9.72
C ASP A 181 -1.99 1.42 -10.31
N THR A 182 -1.99 2.57 -9.61
CA THR A 182 -2.72 3.76 -10.01
C THR A 182 -1.92 4.59 -11.03
N ILE A 183 -2.48 4.76 -12.23
CA ILE A 183 -1.82 5.39 -13.39
C ILE A 183 -1.70 6.92 -13.25
N ILE A 184 -2.58 7.53 -12.46
CA ILE A 184 -2.62 8.98 -12.25
C ILE A 184 -2.59 9.22 -10.75
N THR A 185 -1.45 9.69 -10.25
CA THR A 185 -1.31 10.17 -8.87
C THR A 185 -1.46 11.68 -8.82
N THR A 186 -2.02 12.22 -7.75
CA THR A 186 -2.17 13.67 -7.58
C THR A 186 -1.79 14.13 -6.17
N ALA A 187 -1.32 15.37 -6.02
CA ALA A 187 -1.03 15.93 -4.69
C ALA A 187 -2.31 16.16 -3.89
N THR A 188 -3.47 16.27 -4.54
CA THR A 188 -4.76 16.34 -3.86
C THR A 188 -5.16 15.03 -3.19
N ASP A 189 -4.60 13.90 -3.61
CA ASP A 189 -4.81 12.60 -2.95
C ASP A 189 -4.05 12.49 -1.61
N HIS A 190 -3.24 13.50 -1.25
CA HIS A 190 -2.65 13.69 0.08
C HIS A 190 -3.66 14.16 1.14
N PHE A 191 -4.86 14.59 0.73
CA PHE A 191 -5.82 15.20 1.65
C PHE A 191 -6.34 14.22 2.71
N MET A 192 -6.07 14.54 3.99
CA MET A 192 -6.37 13.64 5.11
C MET A 192 -7.83 13.21 5.20
N GLY A 193 -8.79 14.12 5.05
CA GLY A 193 -10.20 13.82 5.32
C GLY A 193 -10.81 12.76 4.38
N SER A 194 -10.73 12.97 3.07
CA SER A 194 -11.36 12.08 2.08
C SER A 194 -10.46 10.97 1.57
N LYS A 195 -9.14 11.04 1.78
CA LYS A 195 -8.18 10.12 1.14
C LYS A 195 -7.43 9.23 2.10
N TYR A 196 -7.34 9.61 3.38
CA TYR A 196 -6.76 8.76 4.42
C TYR A 196 -7.81 8.37 5.47
N GLN A 197 -8.45 9.36 6.09
CA GLN A 197 -9.44 9.15 7.15
C GLN A 197 -10.65 8.36 6.65
N ALA A 198 -11.16 8.63 5.43
CA ALA A 198 -12.24 7.83 4.85
C ALA A 198 -11.90 6.34 4.76
N ILE A 199 -10.69 6.01 4.29
CA ILE A 199 -10.21 4.63 4.16
C ILE A 199 -10.08 3.98 5.52
N ILE A 200 -9.39 4.64 6.46
CA ILE A 200 -9.18 4.13 7.83
C ILE A 200 -10.52 3.92 8.53
N ASN A 201 -11.42 4.91 8.46
CA ASN A 201 -12.74 4.85 9.05
C ASN A 201 -13.55 3.68 8.52
N ASN A 202 -13.65 3.57 7.18
CA ASN A 202 -14.46 2.54 6.56
C ASN A 202 -13.89 1.15 6.83
N GLN A 203 -12.56 1.00 6.80
CA GLN A 203 -11.93 -0.28 7.11
C GLN A 203 -12.20 -0.69 8.56
N LEU A 204 -11.92 0.18 9.52
CA LEU A 204 -12.18 -0.08 10.94
C LEU A 204 -13.66 -0.36 11.20
N LEU A 205 -14.56 0.44 10.62
CA LEU A 205 -15.99 0.25 10.79
C LEU A 205 -16.47 -1.06 10.15
N SER A 206 -15.89 -1.47 9.02
CA SER A 206 -16.22 -2.77 8.41
C SER A 206 -15.82 -3.96 9.27
N PHE A 207 -14.79 -3.81 10.11
CA PHE A 207 -14.38 -4.85 11.06
C PHE A 207 -15.31 -4.90 12.28
N LEU A 208 -15.77 -3.75 12.75
CA LEU A 208 -16.58 -3.63 13.97
C LEU A 208 -18.08 -3.85 13.72
N GLU A 209 -18.60 -3.29 12.63
CA GLU A 209 -20.03 -3.30 12.31
C GLU A 209 -20.23 -3.27 10.77
N PRO A 210 -20.02 -4.43 10.09
CA PRO A 210 -20.05 -4.52 8.62
C PRO A 210 -21.33 -3.96 7.97
N THR A 211 -22.46 -4.05 8.68
CA THR A 211 -23.76 -3.54 8.23
C THR A 211 -23.78 -2.01 8.04
N LYS A 212 -22.86 -1.28 8.68
CA LYS A 212 -22.67 0.17 8.52
C LYS A 212 -21.73 0.56 7.39
N THR A 213 -21.10 -0.40 6.71
CA THR A 213 -20.22 -0.18 5.55
C THR A 213 -20.66 -0.97 4.31
N PRO A 214 -21.93 -0.82 3.88
CA PRO A 214 -22.46 -1.64 2.78
C PRO A 214 -21.72 -1.43 1.46
N LYS A 215 -21.18 -0.24 1.17
CA LYS A 215 -20.46 0.01 -0.09
C LYS A 215 -19.11 -0.69 -0.09
N LEU A 216 -18.37 -0.65 1.00
CA LEU A 216 -17.08 -1.33 1.14
C LEU A 216 -17.24 -2.84 1.06
N ILE A 217 -18.25 -3.40 1.74
CA ILE A 217 -18.55 -4.83 1.69
C ILE A 217 -18.93 -5.27 0.26
N ALA A 218 -19.87 -4.58 -0.38
CA ALA A 218 -20.25 -4.89 -1.76
C ALA A 218 -19.09 -4.74 -2.75
N SER A 219 -18.20 -3.76 -2.53
CA SER A 219 -16.99 -3.58 -3.34
C SER A 219 -16.02 -4.75 -3.17
N LYS A 220 -15.82 -5.22 -1.94
CA LYS A 220 -14.97 -6.37 -1.62
C LYS A 220 -15.50 -7.65 -2.25
N GLU A 221 -16.79 -7.94 -2.07
CA GLU A 221 -17.46 -9.12 -2.64
C GLU A 221 -17.37 -9.13 -4.17
N LYS A 222 -17.72 -8.02 -4.81
CA LYS A 222 -17.58 -7.87 -6.26
C LYS A 222 -16.15 -8.08 -6.73
N PHE A 223 -15.16 -7.59 -5.98
CA PHE A 223 -13.76 -7.75 -6.36
C PHE A 223 -13.29 -9.20 -6.21
N ASP A 224 -13.75 -9.90 -5.18
CA ASP A 224 -13.49 -11.33 -4.99
C ASP A 224 -14.03 -12.17 -6.16
N GLU A 225 -15.22 -11.85 -6.66
CA GLU A 225 -15.76 -12.47 -7.90
C GLU A 225 -14.85 -12.24 -9.11
N LEU A 226 -14.25 -11.06 -9.24
CA LEU A 226 -13.33 -10.76 -10.35
C LEU A 226 -12.04 -11.57 -10.26
N ILE A 227 -11.48 -11.72 -9.06
CA ILE A 227 -10.26 -12.52 -8.83
C ILE A 227 -10.45 -13.97 -9.30
N HIS A 228 -11.65 -14.53 -9.06
CA HIS A 228 -12.00 -15.91 -9.40
C HIS A 228 -12.70 -16.06 -10.76
N HIS A 229 -12.79 -15.00 -11.55
CA HIS A 229 -13.42 -15.05 -12.86
C HIS A 229 -12.64 -15.94 -13.83
N GLN A 230 -13.33 -16.65 -14.74
CA GLN A 230 -12.69 -17.57 -15.69
C GLN A 230 -11.60 -16.92 -16.57
N ASP A 231 -11.79 -15.64 -16.90
CA ASP A 231 -10.86 -14.87 -17.71
C ASP A 231 -9.76 -14.18 -16.89
N ALA A 232 -9.74 -14.35 -15.56
CA ALA A 232 -8.77 -13.69 -14.69
C ALA A 232 -7.34 -14.09 -15.05
N SER A 233 -6.47 -13.09 -15.24
CA SER A 233 -5.04 -13.30 -15.44
C SER A 233 -4.46 -14.01 -14.21
N PRO A 234 -3.87 -15.21 -14.33
CA PRO A 234 -3.45 -16.00 -13.17
C PRO A 234 -2.46 -15.27 -12.25
N LEU A 235 -1.54 -14.49 -12.82
CA LEU A 235 -0.56 -13.72 -12.04
C LEU A 235 -1.23 -12.59 -11.25
N ASN A 236 -2.21 -11.91 -11.85
CA ASN A 236 -2.90 -10.79 -11.21
C ASN A 236 -3.93 -11.29 -10.18
N ALA A 237 -4.60 -12.40 -10.50
CA ALA A 237 -5.45 -13.14 -9.56
C ALA A 237 -4.64 -13.56 -8.33
N LYS A 238 -3.49 -14.24 -8.52
CA LYS A 238 -2.61 -14.65 -7.41
C LYS A 238 -2.25 -13.48 -6.50
N ARG A 239 -1.74 -12.38 -7.06
CA ARG A 239 -1.41 -11.17 -6.30
C ARG A 239 -2.62 -10.65 -5.49
N ASN A 240 -3.77 -10.52 -6.14
CA ASN A 240 -4.96 -9.96 -5.51
C ASN A 240 -5.55 -10.91 -4.44
N THR A 241 -5.44 -12.23 -4.62
CA THR A 241 -5.74 -13.25 -3.59
C THR A 241 -4.82 -13.07 -2.38
N THR A 242 -3.52 -12.86 -2.60
CA THR A 242 -2.54 -12.61 -1.52
C THR A 242 -2.88 -11.34 -0.75
N PHE A 243 -3.35 -10.28 -1.42
CA PHE A 243 -3.81 -9.06 -0.75
C PHE A 243 -5.10 -9.27 0.06
N MET A 244 -6.07 -10.01 -0.46
CA MET A 244 -7.29 -10.39 0.28
C MET A 244 -6.94 -11.17 1.55
N ALA A 245 -6.03 -12.14 1.43
CA ALA A 245 -5.57 -12.93 2.57
C ALA A 245 -4.85 -12.07 3.62
N LEU A 246 -3.96 -11.17 3.20
CA LEU A 246 -3.24 -10.28 4.10
C LEU A 246 -4.19 -9.35 4.87
N GLU A 247 -5.17 -8.76 4.20
CA GLU A 247 -6.16 -7.89 4.84
C GLU A 247 -7.10 -8.67 5.79
N ASN A 248 -7.49 -9.89 5.42
CA ASN A 248 -8.28 -10.75 6.31
C ASN A 248 -7.49 -11.14 7.57
N ASN A 249 -6.20 -11.43 7.43
CA ASN A 249 -5.36 -11.73 8.60
C ASN A 249 -5.23 -10.53 9.55
N LEU A 250 -5.12 -9.31 9.02
CA LEU A 250 -5.17 -8.10 9.84
C LEU A 250 -6.47 -8.03 10.66
N HIS A 251 -7.59 -8.38 10.04
CA HIS A 251 -8.90 -8.40 10.70
C HIS A 251 -8.93 -9.42 11.85
N ASP A 252 -8.37 -10.60 11.65
CA ASP A 252 -8.34 -11.65 12.68
C ASP A 252 -7.45 -11.25 13.86
N ILE A 253 -6.26 -10.69 13.60
CA ILE A 253 -5.36 -10.16 14.64
C ILE A 253 -6.07 -9.04 15.42
N PHE A 254 -6.70 -8.11 14.71
CA PHE A 254 -7.44 -7.02 15.34
C PHE A 254 -8.56 -7.53 16.27
N LYS A 255 -9.36 -8.51 15.82
CA LYS A 255 -10.40 -9.12 16.64
C LYS A 255 -9.82 -9.77 17.89
N GLN A 256 -8.69 -10.48 17.77
CA GLN A 256 -8.03 -11.10 18.89
C GLN A 256 -7.60 -10.05 19.94
N ASP A 257 -6.93 -8.98 19.49
CA ASP A 257 -6.45 -7.90 20.37
C ASP A 257 -7.61 -7.18 21.08
N VAL A 258 -8.69 -6.87 20.36
CA VAL A 258 -9.88 -6.22 20.94
C VAL A 258 -10.55 -7.08 21.99
N ASN A 259 -10.56 -8.39 21.83
CA ASN A 259 -11.14 -9.32 22.81
C ASN A 259 -10.29 -9.46 24.08
N GLN A 260 -9.01 -9.05 24.04
CA GLN A 260 -8.08 -9.15 25.16
C GLN A 260 -7.94 -7.83 25.94
N ASP A 261 -8.46 -6.72 25.42
CA ASP A 261 -8.36 -5.39 26.03
C ASP A 261 -9.76 -4.75 26.21
N GLU A 262 -10.26 -4.76 27.44
CA GLU A 262 -11.57 -4.18 27.80
C GLU A 262 -11.63 -2.64 27.64
N LEU A 263 -10.50 -1.93 27.82
CA LEU A 263 -10.47 -0.48 27.61
C LEU A 263 -10.60 -0.15 26.13
N LEU A 264 -9.87 -0.89 25.28
CA LEU A 264 -9.97 -0.79 23.82
C LEU A 264 -11.39 -1.09 23.35
N LYS A 265 -11.99 -2.18 23.84
CA LYS A 265 -13.36 -2.57 23.52
C LYS A 265 -14.37 -1.45 23.81
N HIS A 266 -14.33 -0.84 24.99
CA HIS A 266 -15.20 0.28 25.31
C HIS A 266 -14.99 1.52 24.43
N ALA A 267 -13.75 1.79 24.01
CA ALA A 267 -13.47 2.87 23.08
C ALA A 267 -14.05 2.60 21.69
N LEU A 268 -13.95 1.37 21.20
CA LEU A 268 -14.47 0.95 19.90
C LEU A 268 -16.01 0.89 19.87
N GLU A 269 -16.66 0.53 20.98
CA GLU A 269 -18.11 0.63 21.14
C GLU A 269 -18.61 2.07 20.95
N ARG A 270 -17.95 3.05 21.58
CA ARG A 270 -18.29 4.47 21.38
C ARG A 270 -18.04 4.94 19.95
N TYR A 271 -16.95 4.47 19.34
CA TYR A 271 -16.63 4.79 17.95
C TYR A 271 -17.72 4.31 17.00
N LYS A 272 -18.13 3.03 17.09
CA LYS A 272 -19.12 2.46 16.17
C LYS A 272 -20.51 3.09 16.30
N GLU A 273 -20.88 3.59 17.48
CA GLU A 273 -22.16 4.29 17.69
C GLU A 273 -22.28 5.56 16.84
N GLY A 274 -21.19 6.33 16.69
CA GLY A 274 -21.18 7.59 15.95
C GLY A 274 -20.64 7.50 14.51
N ALA A 275 -19.90 6.44 14.19
CA ALA A 275 -19.25 6.29 12.89
C ALA A 275 -20.24 5.81 11.80
N ASN A 276 -20.05 6.31 10.59
CA ASN A 276 -20.76 5.89 9.39
C ASN A 276 -19.77 5.75 8.24
N GLU A 277 -20.13 4.98 7.22
CA GLU A 277 -19.34 4.87 6.00
C GLU A 277 -19.18 6.24 5.30
N ILE A 278 -17.94 6.64 5.08
CA ILE A 278 -17.56 7.86 4.39
C ILE A 278 -17.43 7.54 2.89
N SER A 279 -18.06 8.34 2.03
CA SER A 279 -17.94 8.12 0.59
C SER A 279 -16.56 8.55 0.08
N MET A 280 -15.93 7.69 -0.73
CA MET A 280 -14.62 7.92 -1.35
C MET A 280 -14.74 8.41 -2.79
#